data_AF-A0A940A2Q5-F1
#
_entry.id   AF-A0A940A2Q5-F1
#
_cell.length_a   1.000
_cell.length_b   1.000
_cell.length_c   1.000
_cell.angle_alpha   90.00
_cell.angle_beta   90.00
_cell.angle_gamma   90.00
#
_symmetry.space_group_name_H-M   'P 1'
#
loop_
_entity.id
_entity.type
_entity.pdbx_description
1 polymer ?
#
loop_
_entity_poly.entity_id
_entity_poly.type
_entity_poly.pdbx_seq_one_letter_code
_entity_poly.pdbx_strand_id
1 'polypeptide(L)'
;MKKVILSFLALVSLTASAQFGGFGGFGGGGGNPWVDSEAATAEDFKPALSNQDSKQYPMVNSARQVRAQISAPDAKKVGLDIAGKIYTMTKDANGLWTGTSAPQDPGFHYYQLNIDGASVPDPGSTYYYGAGRWGSGIEVPSDDQDFWQVKNVPQGSMGEVNYYSSVTEQMRHCFVYLPNEYFTNPTKKFPVLYLQHGMAENEYSWPYQGRVAAIMDNLIAAKKAVPFIVVMDNGLNARRPQAQGQAQGAPQGQRPQGAGQGQRPQGAGQGQGGQRPQGQGGFGGFGGGFGGGFGGFGGGGGIAGAFKDVLFDDIIPLIEKNYRVIADPDHRAYAGLSMGGMQAREVTLANPGKFSYVGSFSSGSWSVDQVKNSEGFAKKTKLLFMSGGGKENMGCVEAAKNIREQVGMNAVGYESPGTAHEFHTWRRSLYEFAQLLFK
;
A
#
# COMPACT_ATOMS: atom_id res chain seq x y z
N MET A 1 -46.54 -51.25 -2.58
CA MET A 1 -45.35 -50.94 -1.75
C MET A 1 -44.62 -49.78 -2.38
N LYS A 2 -44.48 -48.69 -1.61
CA LYS A 2 -43.86 -47.41 -1.99
C LYS A 2 -42.36 -47.62 -2.27
N LYS A 3 -41.83 -47.05 -3.36
CA LYS A 3 -40.43 -46.61 -3.42
C LYS A 3 -40.40 -45.21 -3.99
N VAL A 4 -40.06 -44.30 -3.10
CA VAL A 4 -39.92 -42.86 -3.28
C VAL A 4 -38.65 -42.62 -4.10
N ILE A 5 -38.77 -41.93 -5.23
CA ILE A 5 -37.63 -41.38 -5.97
C ILE A 5 -37.34 -40.03 -5.31
N LEU A 6 -36.27 -39.98 -4.51
CA LEU A 6 -35.74 -38.75 -3.94
C LEU A 6 -34.93 -38.03 -5.02
N SER A 7 -35.46 -36.92 -5.51
CA SER A 7 -34.73 -35.96 -6.33
C SER A 7 -33.64 -35.30 -5.48
N PHE A 8 -32.37 -35.62 -5.71
CA PHE A 8 -31.25 -34.83 -5.20
C PHE A 8 -31.13 -33.55 -6.05
N LEU A 9 -31.78 -32.48 -5.57
CA LEU A 9 -31.40 -31.12 -5.93
C LEU A 9 -30.03 -30.88 -5.28
N ALA A 10 -28.94 -31.07 -6.03
CA ALA A 10 -27.64 -30.56 -5.61
C ALA A 10 -27.67 -29.04 -5.79
N LEU A 11 -28.15 -28.34 -4.76
CA LEU A 11 -27.93 -26.92 -4.58
C LEU A 11 -26.42 -26.74 -4.40
N VAL A 12 -25.68 -26.53 -5.50
CA VAL A 12 -24.29 -26.09 -5.43
C VAL A 12 -24.35 -24.65 -4.93
N SER A 13 -24.35 -24.50 -3.61
CA SER A 13 -24.02 -23.26 -2.94
C SER A 13 -22.59 -22.95 -3.34
N LEU A 14 -22.41 -22.10 -4.37
CA LEU A 14 -21.15 -21.40 -4.61
C LEU A 14 -20.97 -20.38 -3.46
N THR A 15 -20.62 -20.87 -2.28
CA THR A 15 -19.84 -20.07 -1.33
C THR A 15 -18.42 -20.02 -1.88
N ALA A 16 -18.22 -19.20 -2.91
CA ALA A 16 -16.91 -18.63 -3.16
C ALA A 16 -16.63 -17.68 -1.98
N SER A 17 -16.24 -18.24 -0.84
CA SER A 17 -15.40 -17.53 0.10
C SER A 17 -14.11 -17.27 -0.67
N ALA A 18 -14.06 -16.12 -1.36
CA ALA A 18 -12.81 -15.45 -1.59
C ALA A 18 -12.17 -15.39 -0.20
N GLN A 19 -11.22 -16.29 0.05
CA GLN A 19 -10.20 -16.07 1.04
C GLN A 19 -9.48 -14.82 0.54
N PHE A 20 -10.05 -13.65 0.87
CA PHE A 20 -9.24 -12.60 1.41
C PHE A 20 -8.35 -13.30 2.44
N GLY A 21 -7.12 -13.60 2.06
CA GLY A 21 -6.03 -13.42 3.02
C GLY A 21 -6.24 -12.00 3.50
N GLY A 22 -6.94 -11.85 4.63
CA GLY A 22 -7.32 -10.55 5.13
C GLY A 22 -6.07 -9.69 5.28
N PHE A 23 -6.23 -8.45 5.67
CA PHE A 23 -6.10 -8.13 7.09
C PHE A 23 -6.35 -9.28 8.12
N GLY A 24 -5.83 -10.49 7.88
CA GLY A 24 -5.84 -11.65 8.74
C GLY A 24 -4.45 -11.79 9.36
N GLY A 25 -4.15 -11.27 10.55
CA GLY A 25 -5.07 -10.91 11.61
C GLY A 25 -4.82 -9.54 12.26
N PHE A 26 -5.88 -8.72 12.28
CA PHE A 26 -6.45 -8.27 13.56
C PHE A 26 -7.64 -9.14 13.97
N GLY A 27 -7.61 -10.42 13.58
CA GLY A 27 -8.31 -11.43 14.34
C GLY A 27 -7.71 -11.42 15.74
N GLY A 28 -8.51 -11.08 16.73
CA GLY A 28 -8.27 -11.41 18.13
C GLY A 28 -8.24 -12.93 18.34
N GLY A 29 -7.32 -13.62 17.68
CA GLY A 29 -6.74 -14.83 18.25
C GLY A 29 -5.92 -14.34 19.43
N GLY A 30 -6.41 -14.55 20.65
CA GLY A 30 -5.82 -14.07 21.91
C GLY A 30 -4.47 -14.71 22.25
N GLY A 31 -3.56 -14.80 21.28
CA GLY A 31 -2.18 -15.21 21.45
C GLY A 31 -1.27 -13.99 21.63
N ASN A 32 -0.24 -14.17 22.44
CA ASN A 32 0.84 -13.21 22.57
C ASN A 32 1.65 -13.16 21.25
N PRO A 33 1.71 -12.03 20.50
CA PRO A 33 2.45 -11.96 19.23
C PRO A 33 3.96 -11.85 19.44
N TRP A 34 4.40 -11.78 20.70
CA TRP A 34 5.81 -11.85 21.05
C TRP A 34 6.34 -13.27 20.86
N VAL A 35 7.40 -13.37 20.07
CA VAL A 35 8.16 -14.58 19.81
C VAL A 35 9.62 -14.36 20.21
N ASP A 36 10.38 -15.44 20.35
CA ASP A 36 11.81 -15.34 20.58
C ASP A 36 12.51 -14.81 19.31
N SER A 37 13.63 -14.10 19.49
CA SER A 37 14.52 -13.81 18.36
C SER A 37 15.03 -15.12 17.77
N GLU A 38 15.12 -15.18 16.45
CA GLU A 38 15.69 -16.32 15.77
C GLU A 38 17.21 -16.29 15.83
N ALA A 39 17.83 -17.47 15.84
CA ALA A 39 19.25 -17.57 15.53
C ALA A 39 19.48 -17.19 14.07
N ALA A 40 20.62 -16.57 13.77
CA ALA A 40 20.98 -16.30 12.39
C ALA A 40 21.31 -17.61 11.67
N THR A 41 20.64 -17.86 10.56
CA THR A 41 20.96 -18.94 9.62
C THR A 41 22.30 -18.67 8.93
N ALA A 42 22.63 -17.39 8.70
CA ALA A 42 23.91 -16.94 8.17
C ALA A 42 24.29 -15.58 8.78
N GLU A 43 25.56 -15.39 9.13
CA GLU A 43 26.09 -14.13 9.69
C GLU A 43 26.59 -13.15 8.62
N ASP A 44 26.13 -13.29 7.37
CA ASP A 44 26.49 -12.43 6.24
C ASP A 44 25.57 -11.19 6.11
N PHE A 45 25.13 -10.66 7.25
CA PHE A 45 24.29 -9.47 7.32
C PHE A 45 24.94 -8.27 6.67
N LYS A 46 24.14 -7.52 5.91
CA LYS A 46 24.53 -6.25 5.27
C LYS A 46 23.53 -5.15 5.65
N PRO A 47 23.98 -3.89 5.80
CA PRO A 47 23.08 -2.76 5.98
C PRO A 47 21.99 -2.75 4.90
N ALA A 48 20.73 -2.52 5.29
CA ALA A 48 19.63 -2.48 4.33
C ALA A 48 19.72 -1.24 3.44
N LEU A 49 19.18 -1.35 2.22
CA LEU A 49 19.12 -0.24 1.25
C LEU A 49 18.25 0.93 1.75
N SER A 50 17.38 0.68 2.73
CA SER A 50 16.49 1.67 3.36
C SER A 50 17.06 2.26 4.65
N ASN A 51 18.35 2.10 4.92
CA ASN A 51 18.99 2.76 6.06
C ASN A 51 19.11 4.27 5.83
N GLN A 52 19.02 5.05 6.91
CA GLN A 52 19.44 6.45 6.85
C GLN A 52 20.97 6.54 6.68
N ASP A 53 21.43 7.69 6.19
CA ASP A 53 22.86 7.95 5.99
C ASP A 53 23.68 7.59 7.24
N SER A 54 24.77 6.86 7.02
CA SER A 54 25.70 6.32 8.03
C SER A 54 25.16 5.25 8.99
N LYS A 55 23.86 4.91 8.96
CA LYS A 55 23.30 3.89 9.85
C LYS A 55 23.65 2.49 9.35
N GLN A 56 24.24 1.67 10.23
CA GLN A 56 24.58 0.28 9.91
C GLN A 56 23.41 -0.69 10.07
N TYR A 57 22.42 -0.32 10.89
CA TYR A 57 21.21 -1.12 11.14
C TYR A 57 19.95 -0.35 10.70
N PRO A 58 18.88 -1.06 10.29
CA PRO A 58 18.75 -2.53 10.24
C PRO A 58 19.66 -3.19 9.18
N MET A 59 19.81 -4.51 9.29
CA MET A 59 20.55 -5.33 8.34
C MET A 59 19.70 -6.48 7.82
N VAL A 60 20.06 -7.00 6.64
CA VAL A 60 19.46 -8.21 6.05
C VAL A 60 20.57 -9.18 5.65
N ASN A 61 20.38 -10.48 5.90
CA ASN A 61 21.33 -11.54 5.51
C ASN A 61 20.86 -12.30 4.25
N SER A 62 21.68 -13.22 3.72
CA SER A 62 21.31 -14.00 2.53
C SER A 62 20.13 -14.95 2.74
N ALA A 63 19.85 -15.33 3.99
CA ALA A 63 18.67 -16.09 4.38
C ALA A 63 17.40 -15.22 4.54
N ARG A 64 17.46 -13.92 4.17
CA ARG A 64 16.37 -12.94 4.27
C ARG A 64 15.89 -12.68 5.70
N GLN A 65 16.72 -12.93 6.70
CA GLN A 65 16.45 -12.51 8.08
C GLN A 65 16.80 -11.04 8.24
N VAL A 66 15.99 -10.33 9.02
CA VAL A 66 16.20 -8.92 9.36
C VAL A 66 16.76 -8.83 10.77
N ARG A 67 17.86 -8.09 10.95
CA ARG A 67 18.43 -7.78 12.25
C ARG A 67 18.28 -6.31 12.55
N ALA A 68 17.60 -6.01 13.65
CA ALA A 68 17.43 -4.65 14.15
C ALA A 68 18.30 -4.42 15.39
N GLN A 69 18.68 -3.16 15.62
CA GLN A 69 19.48 -2.76 16.76
C GLN A 69 19.09 -1.36 17.25
N ILE A 70 18.98 -1.18 18.57
CA ILE A 70 18.69 0.12 19.17
C ILE A 70 19.32 0.28 20.55
N SER A 71 19.89 1.45 20.85
CA SER A 71 20.33 1.78 22.21
C SER A 71 19.12 2.23 23.03
N ALA A 72 18.83 1.48 24.11
CA ALA A 72 17.80 1.82 25.07
C ALA A 72 18.20 1.30 26.46
N PRO A 73 19.17 1.97 27.13
CA PRO A 73 19.79 1.48 28.36
C PRO A 73 18.84 1.35 29.56
N ASP A 74 17.72 2.07 29.56
CA ASP A 74 16.73 2.00 30.63
C ASP A 74 15.51 1.12 30.28
N ALA A 75 15.41 0.68 29.02
CA ALA A 75 14.30 -0.17 28.60
C ALA A 75 14.35 -1.53 29.30
N LYS A 76 13.17 -2.13 29.48
CA LYS A 76 12.98 -3.44 30.11
C LYS A 76 12.64 -4.53 29.11
N LYS A 77 11.95 -4.17 28.02
CA LYS A 77 11.53 -5.08 26.97
C LYS A 77 11.54 -4.35 25.63
N VAL A 78 12.30 -4.89 24.69
CA VAL A 78 12.38 -4.37 23.33
C VAL A 78 12.07 -5.48 22.33
N GLY A 79 11.35 -5.16 21.26
CA GLY A 79 11.00 -6.10 20.20
C GLY A 79 11.07 -5.50 18.80
N LEU A 80 11.45 -6.32 17.83
CA LEU A 80 11.34 -6.04 16.39
C LEU A 80 9.97 -6.51 15.90
N ASP A 81 9.09 -5.60 15.51
CA ASP A 81 7.75 -5.90 14.99
C ASP A 81 7.76 -5.84 13.46
N ILE A 82 7.75 -7.00 12.82
CA ILE A 82 7.81 -7.17 11.36
C ILE A 82 6.97 -8.40 10.95
N ALA A 83 6.25 -8.27 9.83
CA ALA A 83 5.41 -9.32 9.24
C ALA A 83 4.46 -10.00 10.24
N GLY A 84 3.86 -9.21 11.15
CA GLY A 84 2.84 -9.67 12.10
C GLY A 84 3.39 -10.40 13.32
N LYS A 85 4.70 -10.38 13.57
CA LYS A 85 5.34 -10.94 14.77
C LYS A 85 6.24 -9.92 15.45
N ILE A 86 6.30 -9.98 16.79
CA ILE A 86 7.21 -9.15 17.60
C ILE A 86 8.34 -10.03 18.13
N TYR A 87 9.52 -9.97 17.50
CA TYR A 87 10.70 -10.73 17.90
C TYR A 87 11.38 -10.06 19.09
N THR A 88 11.46 -10.76 20.22
CA THR A 88 12.08 -10.28 21.46
C THR A 88 13.56 -10.00 21.24
N MET A 89 14.02 -8.78 21.54
CA MET A 89 15.42 -8.38 21.40
C MET A 89 16.18 -8.62 22.71
N THR A 90 17.49 -8.85 22.63
CA THR A 90 18.38 -9.06 23.79
C THR A 90 19.22 -7.81 24.04
N LYS A 91 19.29 -7.39 25.30
CA LYS A 91 20.10 -6.25 25.77
C LYS A 91 21.51 -6.70 26.15
N ASP A 92 22.53 -5.99 25.68
CA ASP A 92 23.90 -6.18 26.13
C ASP A 92 24.26 -5.31 27.36
N ALA A 93 25.51 -5.43 27.83
CA ALA A 93 26.01 -4.67 28.98
C ALA A 93 26.04 -3.15 28.78
N ASN A 94 26.02 -2.67 27.54
CA ASN A 94 26.04 -1.25 27.19
C ASN A 94 24.62 -0.68 26.98
N GLY A 95 23.58 -1.50 27.16
CA GLY A 95 22.20 -1.09 26.94
C GLY A 95 21.77 -1.13 25.48
N LEU A 96 22.54 -1.79 24.61
CA LEU A 96 22.22 -1.99 23.21
C LEU A 96 21.35 -3.24 23.04
N TRP A 97 20.20 -3.08 22.40
CA TRP A 97 19.27 -4.17 22.12
C TRP A 97 19.47 -4.65 20.69
N THR A 98 19.58 -5.97 20.49
CA THR A 98 19.67 -6.59 19.16
C THR A 98 18.69 -7.76 19.06
N GLY A 99 18.01 -7.91 17.92
CA GLY A 99 17.17 -9.07 17.64
C GLY A 99 17.06 -9.35 16.14
N THR A 100 16.79 -10.61 15.81
CA THR A 100 16.76 -11.14 14.46
C THR A 100 15.42 -11.82 14.18
N SER A 101 14.82 -11.53 13.03
CA SER A 101 13.56 -12.13 12.59
C SER A 101 13.77 -13.53 12.00
N ALA A 102 12.67 -14.26 11.79
CA ALA A 102 12.64 -15.36 10.83
C ALA A 102 12.92 -14.84 9.40
N PRO A 103 13.23 -15.72 8.43
CA PRO A 103 13.29 -15.34 7.02
C PRO A 103 12.02 -14.61 6.56
N GLN A 104 12.19 -13.48 5.90
CA GLN A 104 11.12 -12.68 5.31
C GLN A 104 10.91 -13.03 3.84
N ASP A 105 9.76 -12.62 3.31
CA ASP A 105 9.50 -12.67 1.87
C ASP A 105 10.40 -11.66 1.13
N PRO A 106 10.60 -11.83 -0.19
CA PRO A 106 11.38 -10.86 -0.95
C PRO A 106 10.65 -9.52 -1.09
N GLY A 107 11.42 -8.44 -1.04
CA GLY A 107 10.99 -7.07 -1.30
C GLY A 107 10.69 -6.25 -0.04
N PHE A 108 9.73 -5.34 -0.14
CA PHE A 108 9.52 -4.30 0.86
C PHE A 108 8.55 -4.72 1.97
N HIS A 109 8.94 -4.48 3.22
CA HIS A 109 8.11 -4.67 4.41
C HIS A 109 8.06 -3.40 5.26
N TYR A 110 6.86 -3.01 5.69
CA TYR A 110 6.73 -2.07 6.81
C TYR A 110 7.11 -2.77 8.11
N TYR A 111 7.78 -2.06 9.01
CA TYR A 111 8.11 -2.57 10.33
C TYR A 111 8.14 -1.46 11.38
N GLN A 112 8.29 -1.83 12.65
CA GLN A 112 8.50 -0.90 13.76
C GLN A 112 9.27 -1.58 14.90
N LEU A 113 9.69 -0.79 15.88
CA LEU A 113 10.22 -1.29 17.15
C LEU A 113 9.14 -1.16 18.22
N ASN A 114 9.09 -2.11 19.15
CA ASN A 114 8.34 -1.99 20.39
C ASN A 114 9.33 -1.77 21.55
N ILE A 115 9.24 -0.64 22.26
CA ILE A 115 10.08 -0.33 23.42
C ILE A 115 9.17 -0.11 24.63
N ASP A 116 9.18 -1.05 25.57
CA ASP A 116 8.34 -1.04 26.78
C ASP A 116 6.84 -0.81 26.49
N GLY A 117 6.35 -1.38 25.38
CA GLY A 117 4.96 -1.26 24.94
C GLY A 117 4.70 -0.12 23.95
N ALA A 118 5.63 0.81 23.76
CA ALA A 118 5.52 1.88 22.77
C ALA A 118 5.98 1.40 21.39
N SER A 119 5.09 1.51 20.40
CA SER A 119 5.42 1.28 18.98
C SER A 119 6.04 2.53 18.37
N VAL A 120 7.28 2.43 17.92
CA VAL A 120 8.06 3.56 17.38
C VAL A 120 8.74 3.17 16.06
N PRO A 121 8.89 4.12 15.11
CA PRO A 121 9.77 3.90 13.96
C PRO A 121 11.21 3.64 14.42
N ASP A 122 11.90 2.78 13.69
CA ASP A 122 13.33 2.54 13.85
C ASP A 122 14.14 3.75 13.35
N PRO A 123 14.90 4.43 14.23
CA PRO A 123 15.72 5.59 13.88
C PRO A 123 16.90 5.26 12.96
N GLY A 124 17.16 3.97 12.67
CA GLY A 124 18.14 3.51 11.70
C GLY A 124 17.66 3.53 10.24
N SER A 125 16.34 3.57 10.03
CA SER A 125 15.70 3.42 8.71
C SER A 125 15.11 4.72 8.16
N THR A 126 14.96 4.80 6.84
CA THR A 126 14.10 5.79 6.18
C THR A 126 12.63 5.49 6.46
N TYR A 127 11.78 6.51 6.27
CA TYR A 127 10.35 6.42 6.57
C TYR A 127 9.48 6.46 5.32
N TYR A 128 8.37 5.73 5.41
CA TYR A 128 7.39 5.53 4.37
C TYR A 128 6.00 5.73 4.98
N TYR A 129 5.08 6.30 4.22
CA TYR A 129 3.68 6.36 4.64
C TYR A 129 2.95 5.08 4.23
N GLY A 130 2.43 4.36 5.23
CA GLY A 130 1.70 3.12 5.07
C GLY A 130 1.28 2.55 6.41
N ALA A 131 0.37 1.58 6.42
CA ALA A 131 -0.24 1.08 7.66
C ALA A 131 -0.79 2.22 8.57
N GLY A 132 -1.22 3.34 7.95
CA GLY A 132 -1.84 4.48 8.61
C GLY A 132 -0.87 5.44 9.30
N ARG A 133 0.44 5.34 9.03
CA ARG A 133 1.46 6.18 9.67
C ARG A 133 2.66 6.43 8.76
N TRP A 134 3.44 7.46 9.07
CA TRP A 134 4.85 7.50 8.70
C TRP A 134 5.62 6.55 9.61
N GLY A 135 6.30 5.57 9.02
CA GLY A 135 7.01 4.55 9.78
C GLY A 135 8.12 3.88 8.97
N SER A 136 8.83 2.97 9.62
CA SER A 136 9.99 2.30 9.03
C SER A 136 9.61 1.31 7.94
N GLY A 137 10.50 1.18 6.96
CA GLY A 137 10.42 0.18 5.90
C GLY A 137 11.77 -0.48 5.66
N ILE A 138 11.75 -1.75 5.27
CA ILE A 138 12.96 -2.50 4.95
C ILE A 138 12.83 -3.21 3.60
N GLU A 139 13.90 -3.14 2.79
CA GLU A 139 14.03 -3.88 1.54
C GLU A 139 14.79 -5.19 1.79
N VAL A 140 14.08 -6.31 1.66
CA VAL A 140 14.65 -7.66 1.67
C VAL A 140 15.02 -8.03 0.23
N PRO A 141 16.26 -8.50 -0.04
CA PRO A 141 16.71 -8.79 -1.39
C PRO A 141 15.79 -9.74 -2.16
N SER A 142 15.63 -9.49 -3.46
CA SER A 142 14.89 -10.36 -4.38
C SER A 142 15.73 -10.65 -5.63
N ASP A 143 15.63 -11.86 -6.18
CA ASP A 143 16.42 -12.27 -7.35
C ASP A 143 16.13 -11.42 -8.60
N ASP A 144 14.93 -10.85 -8.65
CA ASP A 144 14.43 -10.01 -9.73
C ASP A 144 14.52 -8.50 -9.43
N GLN A 145 15.24 -8.08 -8.38
CA GLN A 145 15.21 -6.69 -7.93
C GLN A 145 15.66 -5.67 -8.98
N ASP A 146 16.42 -6.11 -9.98
CA ASP A 146 16.95 -5.28 -11.06
C ASP A 146 15.89 -4.41 -11.76
N PHE A 147 14.64 -4.85 -11.90
CA PHE A 147 13.64 -4.06 -12.64
C PHE A 147 13.22 -2.75 -11.93
N TRP A 148 13.41 -2.65 -10.61
CA TRP A 148 13.03 -1.46 -9.82
C TRP A 148 14.23 -0.72 -9.21
N GLN A 149 15.46 -1.13 -9.51
CA GLN A 149 16.67 -0.40 -9.14
C GLN A 149 16.85 0.84 -10.01
N VAL A 150 17.42 1.90 -9.43
CA VAL A 150 17.86 3.08 -10.18
C VAL A 150 19.11 2.70 -10.97
N LYS A 151 19.08 2.93 -12.28
CA LYS A 151 20.16 2.56 -13.21
C LYS A 151 20.67 3.76 -13.98
N ASN A 152 21.82 3.59 -14.62
CA ASN A 152 22.34 4.54 -15.59
C ASN A 152 21.56 4.43 -16.93
N VAL A 153 20.30 4.87 -16.91
CA VAL A 153 19.41 5.00 -18.08
C VAL A 153 18.79 6.39 -18.09
N PRO A 154 18.27 6.91 -19.22
CA PRO A 154 17.58 8.19 -19.22
C PRO A 154 16.46 8.21 -18.18
N GLN A 155 16.54 9.15 -17.23
CA GLN A 155 15.64 9.23 -16.09
C GLN A 155 14.49 10.20 -16.38
N GLY A 156 13.27 9.82 -16.01
CA GLY A 156 12.13 10.71 -15.93
C GLY A 156 12.23 11.67 -14.73
N SER A 157 11.15 12.41 -14.50
CA SER A 157 11.01 13.27 -13.32
C SER A 157 9.83 12.84 -12.48
N MET A 158 9.96 12.89 -11.16
CA MET A 158 8.86 12.75 -10.21
C MET A 158 8.58 14.12 -9.57
N GLY A 159 7.43 14.72 -9.87
CA GLY A 159 7.05 16.05 -9.36
C GLY A 159 5.86 15.98 -8.41
N GLU A 160 5.93 16.73 -7.31
CA GLU A 160 4.80 16.97 -6.41
C GLU A 160 4.01 18.19 -6.89
N VAL A 161 2.69 18.06 -6.99
CA VAL A 161 1.80 19.08 -7.56
C VAL A 161 0.68 19.38 -6.57
N ASN A 162 0.65 20.62 -6.09
CA ASN A 162 -0.45 21.13 -5.29
C ASN A 162 -1.59 21.62 -6.19
N TYR A 163 -2.83 21.29 -5.84
CA TYR A 163 -4.02 21.76 -6.55
C TYR A 163 -5.19 21.97 -5.59
N TYR A 164 -6.09 22.89 -5.94
CA TYR A 164 -7.34 23.07 -5.21
C TYR A 164 -8.39 22.14 -5.80
N SER A 165 -9.04 21.31 -4.97
CA SER A 165 -10.16 20.48 -5.39
C SER A 165 -11.47 21.21 -5.17
N SER A 166 -12.26 21.35 -6.25
CA SER A 166 -13.61 21.89 -6.17
C SER A 166 -14.56 20.94 -5.42
N VAL A 167 -14.28 19.63 -5.45
CA VAL A 167 -15.08 18.59 -4.80
C VAL A 167 -14.88 18.56 -3.29
N THR A 168 -13.64 18.70 -2.81
CA THR A 168 -13.32 18.68 -1.37
C THR A 168 -13.24 20.06 -0.74
N GLU A 169 -13.22 21.12 -1.55
CA GLU A 169 -13.01 22.52 -1.14
C GLU A 169 -11.71 22.71 -0.35
N GLN A 170 -10.65 22.02 -0.74
CA GLN A 170 -9.35 22.02 -0.05
C GLN A 170 -8.18 21.95 -1.01
N MET A 171 -7.04 22.44 -0.56
CA MET A 171 -5.76 22.13 -1.19
C MET A 171 -5.45 20.65 -0.98
N ARG A 172 -5.16 19.99 -2.09
CA ARG A 172 -4.69 18.62 -2.18
C ARG A 172 -3.36 18.62 -2.93
N HIS A 173 -2.67 17.48 -2.92
CA HIS A 173 -1.51 17.30 -3.76
C HIS A 173 -1.46 15.88 -4.31
N CYS A 174 -0.78 15.75 -5.45
CA CYS A 174 -0.52 14.49 -6.12
C CYS A 174 0.92 14.43 -6.61
N PHE A 175 1.37 13.24 -6.96
CA PHE A 175 2.63 13.02 -7.65
C PHE A 175 2.40 12.77 -9.13
N VAL A 176 3.25 13.36 -9.97
CA VAL A 176 3.25 13.18 -11.42
C VAL A 176 4.63 12.72 -11.87
N TYR A 177 4.70 11.51 -12.43
CA TYR A 177 5.86 11.03 -13.16
C TYR A 177 5.78 11.47 -14.62
N LEU A 178 6.86 12.07 -15.12
CA LEU A 178 7.03 12.41 -16.54
C LEU A 178 8.19 11.59 -17.10
N PRO A 179 8.03 10.89 -18.23
CA PRO A 179 9.13 10.13 -18.83
C PRO A 179 10.21 11.07 -19.35
N ASN A 180 11.48 10.60 -19.45
CA ASN A 180 12.59 11.42 -19.98
C ASN A 180 12.29 12.07 -21.35
N GLU A 181 11.53 11.39 -22.21
CA GLU A 181 11.13 11.92 -23.51
C GLU A 181 10.27 13.19 -23.41
N TYR A 182 9.59 13.43 -22.28
CA TYR A 182 8.87 14.68 -22.04
C TYR A 182 9.79 15.89 -22.20
N PHE A 183 11.04 15.81 -21.74
CA PHE A 183 11.98 16.93 -21.77
C PHE A 183 12.76 17.03 -23.08
N THR A 184 12.98 15.89 -23.75
CA THR A 184 13.77 15.82 -24.98
C THR A 184 12.93 15.93 -26.25
N ASN A 185 11.61 15.78 -26.15
CA ASN A 185 10.66 15.94 -27.25
C ASN A 185 9.53 16.91 -26.86
N PRO A 186 9.74 18.24 -27.00
CA PRO A 186 8.86 19.25 -26.40
C PRO A 186 7.47 19.36 -27.06
N THR A 187 7.25 18.75 -28.23
CA THR A 187 5.96 18.77 -28.94
C THR A 187 5.17 17.48 -28.77
N LYS A 188 5.81 16.39 -28.33
CA LYS A 188 5.13 15.11 -28.12
C LYS A 188 4.13 15.20 -26.97
N LYS A 189 2.96 14.61 -27.21
CA LYS A 189 1.93 14.36 -26.20
C LYS A 189 1.99 12.90 -25.75
N PHE A 190 1.63 12.65 -24.50
CA PHE A 190 1.78 11.37 -23.84
C PHE A 190 0.43 10.81 -23.36
N PRO A 191 0.26 9.48 -23.39
CA PRO A 191 -0.82 8.83 -22.64
C PRO A 191 -0.65 9.01 -21.13
N VAL A 192 -1.69 8.73 -20.36
CA VAL A 192 -1.70 8.90 -18.90
C VAL A 192 -2.26 7.66 -18.19
N LEU A 193 -1.50 7.17 -17.22
CA LEU A 193 -1.94 6.20 -16.22
C LEU A 193 -2.27 6.93 -14.91
N TYR A 194 -3.51 6.80 -14.44
CA TYR A 194 -3.90 7.18 -13.07
C TYR A 194 -3.73 5.95 -12.17
N LEU A 195 -2.96 6.07 -11.09
CA LEU A 195 -2.49 4.93 -10.30
C LEU A 195 -2.74 5.13 -8.80
N GLN A 196 -3.65 4.33 -8.22
CA GLN A 196 -4.09 4.46 -6.83
C GLN A 196 -3.40 3.50 -5.86
N HIS A 197 -3.16 4.01 -4.66
CA HIS A 197 -2.66 3.26 -3.51
C HIS A 197 -3.76 2.47 -2.78
N GLY A 198 -3.39 1.69 -1.78
CA GLY A 198 -4.29 0.86 -0.97
C GLY A 198 -4.86 1.56 0.26
N MET A 199 -5.50 0.76 1.14
CA MET A 199 -5.98 1.27 2.43
C MET A 199 -4.80 1.62 3.34
N ALA A 200 -4.94 2.69 4.13
CA ALA A 200 -3.93 3.14 5.10
C ALA A 200 -2.60 3.61 4.46
N GLU A 201 -2.65 3.94 3.17
CA GLU A 201 -1.59 4.52 2.36
C GLU A 201 -2.00 5.91 1.85
N ASN A 202 -1.15 6.55 1.05
CA ASN A 202 -1.42 7.84 0.45
C ASN A 202 -0.65 8.04 -0.87
N GLU A 203 -0.67 9.24 -1.42
CA GLU A 203 0.00 9.67 -2.67
C GLU A 203 1.52 9.44 -2.69
N TYR A 204 2.16 9.26 -1.54
CA TYR A 204 3.60 8.95 -1.44
C TYR A 204 3.88 7.46 -1.71
N SER A 205 2.90 6.58 -1.60
CA SER A 205 3.20 5.16 -1.54
C SER A 205 3.75 4.60 -2.85
N TRP A 206 3.23 5.03 -4.00
CA TRP A 206 3.73 4.61 -5.31
C TRP A 206 5.10 5.21 -5.70
N PRO A 207 5.35 6.52 -5.52
CA PRO A 207 6.67 7.10 -5.79
C PRO A 207 7.81 6.46 -4.97
N TYR A 208 7.58 6.21 -3.68
CA TYR A 208 8.63 5.76 -2.75
C TYR A 208 8.73 4.24 -2.69
N GLN A 209 7.88 3.57 -1.91
CA GLN A 209 7.92 2.11 -1.77
C GLN A 209 7.36 1.37 -3.00
N GLY A 210 6.60 2.04 -3.88
CA GLY A 210 6.20 1.49 -5.18
C GLY A 210 7.23 1.60 -6.29
N ARG A 211 8.28 2.42 -6.12
CA ARG A 211 9.41 2.60 -7.07
C ARG A 211 8.98 2.93 -8.51
N VAL A 212 7.86 3.65 -8.69
CA VAL A 212 7.28 3.93 -10.03
C VAL A 212 8.32 4.51 -11.01
N ALA A 213 9.09 5.53 -10.60
CA ALA A 213 10.05 6.17 -11.49
C ALA A 213 11.08 5.18 -12.04
N ALA A 214 11.73 4.41 -11.17
CA ALA A 214 12.74 3.43 -11.57
C ALA A 214 12.16 2.33 -12.46
N ILE A 215 10.97 1.81 -12.13
CA ILE A 215 10.28 0.79 -12.95
C ILE A 215 10.00 1.34 -14.35
N MET A 216 9.44 2.54 -14.43
CA MET A 216 9.07 3.18 -15.70
C MET A 216 10.31 3.52 -16.54
N ASP A 217 11.34 4.10 -15.95
CA ASP A 217 12.59 4.44 -16.63
C ASP A 217 13.26 3.19 -17.22
N ASN A 218 13.35 2.12 -16.44
CA ASN A 218 13.92 0.86 -16.88
C ASN A 218 13.11 0.22 -18.02
N LEU A 219 11.78 0.22 -17.93
CA LEU A 219 10.91 -0.32 -18.97
C LEU A 219 10.98 0.48 -20.28
N ILE A 220 11.01 1.81 -20.19
CA ILE A 220 11.08 2.71 -21.34
C ILE A 220 12.45 2.59 -22.01
N ALA A 221 13.54 2.61 -21.23
CA ALA A 221 14.89 2.44 -21.75
C ALA A 221 15.07 1.08 -22.44
N ALA A 222 14.45 0.02 -21.90
CA ALA A 222 14.43 -1.31 -22.51
C ALA A 222 13.41 -1.45 -23.67
N LYS A 223 12.68 -0.40 -24.03
CA LYS A 223 11.62 -0.38 -25.07
C LYS A 223 10.50 -1.40 -24.83
N LYS A 224 10.25 -1.76 -23.56
CA LYS A 224 9.21 -2.71 -23.17
C LYS A 224 7.86 -2.00 -22.93
N ALA A 225 7.90 -0.76 -22.47
CA ALA A 225 6.74 0.13 -22.34
C ALA A 225 6.89 1.33 -23.27
N VAL A 226 5.77 1.83 -23.80
CA VAL A 226 5.78 3.16 -24.43
C VAL A 226 5.93 4.23 -23.35
N PRO A 227 6.51 5.41 -23.65
CA PRO A 227 6.57 6.51 -22.68
C PRO A 227 5.17 7.06 -22.38
N PHE A 228 4.80 7.12 -21.09
CA PHE A 228 3.54 7.70 -20.62
C PHE A 228 3.71 8.38 -19.26
N ILE A 229 2.78 9.27 -18.95
CA ILE A 229 2.70 9.99 -17.67
C ILE A 229 2.01 9.09 -16.63
N VAL A 230 2.46 9.13 -15.37
CA VAL A 230 1.78 8.46 -14.25
C VAL A 230 1.36 9.47 -13.20
N VAL A 231 0.09 9.44 -12.80
CA VAL A 231 -0.50 10.36 -11.81
C VAL A 231 -0.93 9.55 -10.59
N MET A 232 -0.47 9.94 -9.41
CA MET A 232 -0.71 9.24 -8.14
C MET A 232 -1.30 10.23 -7.12
N ASP A 233 -2.57 10.06 -6.76
CA ASP A 233 -3.31 10.94 -5.85
C ASP A 233 -3.77 10.19 -4.58
N ASN A 234 -4.30 10.93 -3.61
CA ASN A 234 -4.83 10.40 -2.37
C ASN A 234 -6.29 9.96 -2.50
N GLY A 235 -6.52 8.67 -2.75
CA GLY A 235 -7.88 8.13 -2.88
C GLY A 235 -8.70 8.21 -1.59
N LEU A 236 -8.05 8.30 -0.43
CA LEU A 236 -8.66 8.16 0.89
C LEU A 236 -9.04 9.49 1.55
N ASN A 237 -8.36 10.57 1.18
CA ASN A 237 -8.61 11.89 1.74
C ASN A 237 -9.64 12.70 0.93
N ALA A 238 -10.31 12.10 -0.06
CA ALA A 238 -11.37 12.77 -0.81
C ALA A 238 -12.66 12.83 0.01
N ARG A 239 -12.80 13.86 0.83
CA ARG A 239 -13.99 14.08 1.69
C ARG A 239 -14.63 15.43 1.37
N ARG A 240 -15.91 15.40 1.01
CA ARG A 240 -16.73 16.62 0.84
C ARG A 240 -16.90 17.33 2.19
N PRO A 241 -17.00 18.66 2.24
CA PRO A 241 -17.11 19.41 3.49
C PRO A 241 -18.22 18.90 4.43
N GLN A 242 -19.38 18.52 3.87
CA GLN A 242 -20.52 18.01 4.64
C GLN A 242 -20.21 16.70 5.38
N ALA A 243 -19.29 15.88 4.85
CA ALA A 243 -18.86 14.63 5.47
C ALA A 243 -17.71 14.83 6.48
N GLN A 244 -17.01 15.97 6.45
CA GLN A 244 -15.90 16.25 7.35
C GLN A 244 -16.37 16.55 8.79
N GLY A 245 -17.56 17.14 8.95
CA GLY A 245 -18.16 17.44 10.25
C GLY A 245 -18.57 16.21 11.08
N GLN A 246 -18.71 15.05 10.45
CA GLN A 246 -19.10 13.79 11.13
C GLN A 246 -17.91 12.98 11.67
N ALA A 247 -16.67 13.37 11.31
CA ALA A 247 -15.44 12.69 11.73
C ALA A 247 -14.77 13.32 12.97
N GLN A 248 -15.43 14.27 13.65
CA GLN A 248 -14.97 14.83 14.94
C GLN A 248 -15.12 13.79 16.07
N GLY A 249 -14.33 12.73 15.99
CA GLY A 249 -14.20 11.67 16.98
C GLY A 249 -12.83 10.97 16.94
N ALA A 250 -11.95 11.34 15.99
CA ALA A 250 -10.53 11.04 16.16
C ALA A 250 -10.02 11.91 17.31
N PRO A 251 -9.33 11.35 18.33
CA PRO A 251 -8.74 12.18 19.36
C PRO A 251 -7.76 13.11 18.66
N GLN A 252 -8.11 14.40 18.59
CA GLN A 252 -7.11 15.44 18.51
C GLN A 252 -6.14 15.09 19.63
N GLY A 253 -4.89 14.77 19.28
CA GLY A 253 -3.86 14.62 20.28
C GLY A 253 -3.95 15.87 21.13
N GLN A 254 -4.43 15.72 22.37
CA GLN A 254 -4.46 16.82 23.29
C GLN A 254 -3.01 17.24 23.36
N ARG A 255 -2.67 18.37 22.74
CA ARG A 255 -1.41 19.03 22.98
C ARG A 255 -1.31 19.03 24.49
N PRO A 256 -0.29 18.42 25.11
CA PRO A 256 -0.14 18.49 26.55
C PRO A 256 -0.31 19.96 26.88
N GLN A 257 -1.36 20.29 27.63
CA GLN A 257 -1.54 21.66 28.09
C GLN A 257 -0.24 21.93 28.85
N GLY A 258 0.62 22.73 28.23
CA GLY A 258 1.91 23.06 28.81
C GLY A 258 1.60 23.54 30.21
N ALA A 259 2.20 22.89 31.20
CA ALA A 259 2.26 23.45 32.54
C ALA A 259 2.65 24.92 32.36
N GLY A 260 1.86 25.81 32.98
CA GLY A 260 1.98 27.25 32.82
C GLY A 260 3.44 27.70 32.89
N GLN A 261 3.75 28.72 32.10
CA GLN A 261 5.01 29.44 32.03
C GLN A 261 5.93 29.18 33.23
N GLY A 262 7.08 28.56 32.96
CA GLY A 262 8.06 28.22 33.97
C GLY A 262 8.38 29.40 34.86
N GLN A 263 8.04 29.27 36.14
CA GLN A 263 8.75 29.99 37.18
C GLN A 263 10.08 29.26 37.43
N ARG A 264 11.15 30.05 37.35
CA ARG A 264 12.56 29.68 37.54
C ARG A 264 12.76 28.93 38.86
N PRO A 265 13.65 27.91 38.95
CA PRO A 265 13.70 27.04 40.11
C PRO A 265 14.28 27.76 41.33
N GLN A 266 13.62 27.62 42.48
CA GLN A 266 14.20 27.84 43.79
C GLN A 266 13.99 26.59 44.65
N GLY A 267 15.09 26.06 45.19
CA GLY A 267 15.14 25.47 46.53
C GLY A 267 14.59 24.07 46.76
N ALA A 268 15.53 23.14 46.96
CA ALA A 268 15.53 21.93 47.80
C ALA A 268 14.28 21.53 48.62
N GLY A 269 13.95 20.23 48.57
CA GLY A 269 13.12 19.54 49.58
C GLY A 269 12.99 18.04 49.31
N GLN A 270 13.44 17.22 50.28
CA GLN A 270 13.43 15.76 50.27
C GLN A 270 12.02 15.14 50.38
N GLY A 271 11.86 13.95 49.77
CA GLY A 271 11.07 12.83 50.32
C GLY A 271 9.59 12.76 49.98
N GLN A 272 9.19 11.76 49.19
CA GLN A 272 8.38 10.61 49.64
C GLN A 272 7.90 9.80 48.44
N GLY A 273 7.97 8.47 48.58
CA GLY A 273 7.55 7.51 47.57
C GLY A 273 6.05 7.59 47.26
N GLY A 274 5.73 7.69 45.97
CA GLY A 274 4.40 7.43 45.44
C GLY A 274 4.41 6.12 44.67
N GLN A 275 3.65 5.13 45.14
CA GLN A 275 3.37 3.90 44.41
C GLN A 275 2.70 4.24 43.07
N ARG A 276 3.30 3.82 41.96
CA ARG A 276 2.64 3.86 40.64
C ARG A 276 1.49 2.84 40.63
N PRO A 277 0.31 3.19 40.09
CA PRO A 277 -0.73 2.21 39.84
C PRO A 277 -0.18 1.11 38.92
N GLN A 278 -0.30 -0.14 39.35
CA GLN A 278 -0.12 -1.31 38.50
C GLN A 278 -1.24 -1.30 37.46
N GLY A 279 -0.97 -0.66 36.31
CA GLY A 279 -1.80 -0.77 35.13
C GLY A 279 -1.66 -2.16 34.55
N GLN A 280 -2.78 -2.90 34.57
CA GLN A 280 -2.98 -4.20 33.96
C GLN A 280 -2.49 -4.16 32.49
N GLY A 281 -1.36 -4.81 32.23
CA GLY A 281 -0.81 -4.95 30.89
C GLY A 281 -1.74 -5.80 30.03
N GLY A 282 -2.46 -5.15 29.13
CA GLY A 282 -3.37 -5.76 28.18
C GLY A 282 -3.30 -5.02 26.84
N PHE A 283 -3.17 -5.77 25.76
CA PHE A 283 -3.10 -5.33 24.37
C PHE A 283 -4.15 -4.25 24.03
N GLY A 284 -3.70 -3.05 23.65
CA GLY A 284 -4.54 -1.95 23.14
C GLY A 284 -4.02 -1.33 21.85
N GLY A 285 -3.01 -1.91 21.22
CA GLY A 285 -2.23 -1.31 20.13
C GLY A 285 -2.75 -1.51 18.72
N PHE A 286 -4.07 -1.67 18.50
CA PHE A 286 -4.70 -1.55 17.17
C PHE A 286 -6.12 -0.94 17.22
N GLY A 287 -6.60 -0.53 18.41
CA GLY A 287 -7.93 0.06 18.60
C GLY A 287 -7.98 1.58 18.76
N GLY A 288 -6.84 2.25 19.02
CA GLY A 288 -6.79 3.69 19.28
C GLY A 288 -6.65 4.52 18.00
N GLY A 289 -7.66 4.52 17.13
CA GLY A 289 -7.70 5.35 15.91
C GLY A 289 -8.59 4.83 14.80
N PHE A 290 -8.95 3.54 14.84
CA PHE A 290 -9.90 2.91 13.91
C PHE A 290 -11.25 2.62 14.57
N GLY A 291 -11.70 3.53 15.45
CA GLY A 291 -13.02 3.49 16.09
C GLY A 291 -14.21 3.82 15.17
N GLY A 292 -13.97 4.05 13.88
CA GLY A 292 -14.99 3.99 12.85
C GLY A 292 -14.80 2.67 12.11
N GLY A 293 -15.69 1.69 12.33
CA GLY A 293 -15.66 0.43 11.58
C GLY A 293 -15.69 0.64 10.07
N PHE A 294 -15.60 -0.45 9.29
CA PHE A 294 -15.81 -0.45 7.84
C PHE A 294 -17.07 0.34 7.37
N GLY A 295 -18.02 0.62 8.27
CA GLY A 295 -19.15 1.52 8.05
C GLY A 295 -18.83 3.01 7.85
N GLY A 296 -17.60 3.48 8.11
CA GLY A 296 -17.18 4.88 7.86
C GLY A 296 -16.72 5.19 6.44
N PHE A 297 -16.41 4.16 5.64
CA PHE A 297 -16.06 4.32 4.21
C PHE A 297 -17.30 4.41 3.31
N GLY A 298 -18.48 4.16 3.87
CA GLY A 298 -19.76 4.10 3.17
C GLY A 298 -20.69 5.26 3.49
N GLY A 299 -20.18 6.49 3.53
CA GLY A 299 -21.02 7.69 3.47
C GLY A 299 -21.72 7.77 2.10
N GLY A 300 -22.71 6.92 1.85
CA GLY A 300 -23.59 6.90 0.68
C GLY A 300 -22.97 6.58 -0.69
N GLY A 301 -21.64 6.50 -0.86
CA GLY A 301 -20.97 6.64 -2.17
C GLY A 301 -20.08 5.50 -2.68
N GLY A 302 -20.14 4.27 -2.12
CA GLY A 302 -19.28 3.16 -2.55
C GLY A 302 -17.82 3.27 -2.07
N ILE A 303 -16.93 2.37 -2.52
CA ILE A 303 -15.51 2.32 -2.12
C ILE A 303 -14.72 3.50 -2.72
N ALA A 304 -15.17 4.01 -3.87
CA ALA A 304 -14.59 5.21 -4.47
C ALA A 304 -14.99 6.50 -3.73
N GLY A 305 -16.14 6.53 -3.04
CA GLY A 305 -16.62 7.71 -2.32
C GLY A 305 -16.59 8.97 -3.19
N ALA A 306 -16.18 10.10 -2.61
CA ALA A 306 -16.04 11.35 -3.35
C ALA A 306 -14.78 11.40 -4.25
N PHE A 307 -13.88 10.40 -4.17
CA PHE A 307 -12.67 10.40 -4.97
C PHE A 307 -12.95 10.25 -6.46
N LYS A 308 -14.01 9.53 -6.84
CA LYS A 308 -14.44 9.45 -8.26
C LYS A 308 -14.66 10.84 -8.85
N ASP A 309 -15.31 11.71 -8.08
CA ASP A 309 -15.63 13.06 -8.54
C ASP A 309 -14.36 13.92 -8.54
N VAL A 310 -13.49 13.82 -7.51
CA VAL A 310 -12.16 14.46 -7.54
C VAL A 310 -11.36 14.04 -8.78
N LEU A 311 -11.39 12.77 -9.15
CA LEU A 311 -10.68 12.23 -10.31
C LEU A 311 -11.19 12.86 -11.62
N PHE A 312 -12.51 12.91 -11.83
CA PHE A 312 -13.09 13.40 -13.08
C PHE A 312 -13.20 14.91 -13.17
N ASP A 313 -13.52 15.59 -12.07
CA ASP A 313 -13.82 17.01 -12.06
C ASP A 313 -12.59 17.87 -11.79
N ASP A 314 -11.59 17.33 -11.07
CA ASP A 314 -10.38 18.08 -10.70
C ASP A 314 -9.10 17.50 -11.33
N ILE A 315 -8.76 16.23 -11.08
CA ILE A 315 -7.44 15.67 -11.43
C ILE A 315 -7.28 15.52 -12.94
N ILE A 316 -8.21 14.84 -13.64
CA ILE A 316 -8.10 14.66 -15.09
C ILE A 316 -8.02 16.02 -15.82
N PRO A 317 -8.90 17.01 -15.54
CA PRO A 317 -8.80 18.34 -16.12
C PRO A 317 -7.49 19.07 -15.79
N LEU A 318 -7.00 18.97 -14.55
CA LEU A 318 -5.72 19.53 -14.13
C LEU A 318 -4.57 18.98 -15.00
N ILE A 319 -4.54 17.66 -15.18
CA ILE A 319 -3.47 16.98 -15.90
C ILE A 319 -3.52 17.30 -17.39
N GLU A 320 -4.71 17.28 -18.01
CA GLU A 320 -4.88 17.59 -19.43
C GLU A 320 -4.60 19.06 -19.77
N LYS A 321 -4.84 19.97 -18.83
CA LYS A 321 -4.57 21.41 -19.01
C LYS A 321 -3.09 21.75 -18.87
N ASN A 322 -2.39 21.14 -17.91
CA ASN A 322 -1.04 21.57 -17.52
C ASN A 322 0.09 20.70 -18.11
N TYR A 323 -0.22 19.53 -18.65
CA TYR A 323 0.76 18.61 -19.24
C TYR A 323 0.45 18.30 -20.70
N ARG A 324 1.48 17.87 -21.45
CA ARG A 324 1.31 17.43 -22.84
C ARG A 324 0.68 16.05 -22.90
N VAL A 325 -0.65 16.00 -22.84
CA VAL A 325 -1.45 14.77 -22.76
C VAL A 325 -2.21 14.50 -24.06
N ILE A 326 -2.32 13.22 -24.44
CA ILE A 326 -3.31 12.77 -25.42
C ILE A 326 -4.63 12.55 -24.68
N ALA A 327 -5.51 13.54 -24.75
CA ALA A 327 -6.71 13.67 -23.90
C ALA A 327 -7.92 12.89 -24.45
N ASP A 328 -7.78 11.59 -24.66
CA ASP A 328 -8.87 10.71 -25.07
C ASP A 328 -8.89 9.40 -24.24
N PRO A 329 -9.99 8.63 -24.25
CA PRO A 329 -10.08 7.38 -23.49
C PRO A 329 -9.04 6.32 -23.87
N ASP A 330 -8.65 6.28 -25.15
CA ASP A 330 -7.71 5.32 -25.71
C ASP A 330 -6.27 5.55 -25.23
N HIS A 331 -5.99 6.73 -24.69
CA HIS A 331 -4.71 7.08 -24.09
C HIS A 331 -4.83 7.34 -22.58
N ARG A 332 -5.90 6.83 -21.95
CA ARG A 332 -6.13 6.91 -20.52
C ARG A 332 -6.26 5.52 -19.88
N ALA A 333 -5.42 5.26 -18.89
CA ALA A 333 -5.46 4.05 -18.08
C ALA A 333 -5.80 4.38 -16.62
N TYR A 334 -6.49 3.46 -15.93
CA TYR A 334 -6.73 3.57 -14.49
C TYR A 334 -6.41 2.24 -13.80
N ALA A 335 -5.57 2.29 -12.78
CA ALA A 335 -5.21 1.12 -12.00
C ALA A 335 -5.05 1.45 -10.51
N GLY A 336 -5.04 0.42 -9.68
CA GLY A 336 -4.70 0.58 -8.29
C GLY A 336 -4.46 -0.74 -7.57
N LEU A 337 -3.90 -0.64 -6.36
CA LEU A 337 -3.63 -1.78 -5.49
C LEU A 337 -4.65 -1.90 -4.35
N SER A 338 -4.97 -3.12 -3.93
CA SER A 338 -5.88 -3.41 -2.82
C SER A 338 -7.20 -2.64 -2.94
N MET A 339 -7.53 -1.79 -1.96
CA MET A 339 -8.68 -0.90 -2.03
C MET A 339 -8.65 0.03 -3.27
N GLY A 340 -7.50 0.56 -3.67
CA GLY A 340 -7.36 1.37 -4.89
C GLY A 340 -7.70 0.60 -6.17
N GLY A 341 -7.44 -0.71 -6.24
CA GLY A 341 -7.90 -1.53 -7.37
C GLY A 341 -9.39 -1.88 -7.29
N MET A 342 -9.97 -1.93 -6.08
CA MET A 342 -11.43 -1.99 -5.93
C MET A 342 -12.08 -0.66 -6.39
N GLN A 343 -11.46 0.48 -6.11
CA GLN A 343 -11.86 1.78 -6.65
C GLN A 343 -11.74 1.80 -8.17
N ALA A 344 -10.64 1.27 -8.73
CA ALA A 344 -10.47 1.15 -10.18
C ALA A 344 -11.60 0.32 -10.81
N ARG A 345 -11.96 -0.82 -10.20
CA ARG A 345 -13.10 -1.64 -10.62
C ARG A 345 -14.41 -0.86 -10.60
N GLU A 346 -14.75 -0.26 -9.48
CA GLU A 346 -16.01 0.46 -9.30
C GLU A 346 -16.14 1.63 -10.29
N VAL A 347 -15.11 2.47 -10.38
CA VAL A 347 -15.11 3.66 -11.23
C VAL A 347 -15.20 3.27 -12.71
N THR A 348 -14.43 2.28 -13.17
CA THR A 348 -14.37 1.94 -14.59
C THR A 348 -15.61 1.21 -15.07
N LEU A 349 -16.19 0.31 -14.26
CA LEU A 349 -17.46 -0.34 -14.57
C LEU A 349 -18.63 0.65 -14.57
N ALA A 350 -18.60 1.68 -13.72
CA ALA A 350 -19.63 2.72 -13.70
C ALA A 350 -19.46 3.80 -14.80
N ASN A 351 -18.27 3.88 -15.42
CA ASN A 351 -17.97 4.90 -16.44
C ASN A 351 -17.31 4.30 -17.72
N PRO A 352 -17.97 3.37 -18.42
CA PRO A 352 -17.42 2.77 -19.65
C PRO A 352 -17.06 3.81 -20.71
N GLY A 353 -15.82 3.73 -21.22
CA GLY A 353 -15.30 4.65 -22.24
C GLY A 353 -14.65 5.92 -21.70
N LYS A 354 -14.36 5.99 -20.39
CA LYS A 354 -13.47 7.02 -19.83
C LYS A 354 -12.01 6.56 -19.76
N PHE A 355 -11.78 5.25 -19.66
CA PHE A 355 -10.48 4.60 -19.62
C PHE A 355 -10.51 3.35 -20.50
N SER A 356 -9.53 3.21 -21.39
CA SER A 356 -9.42 2.03 -22.25
C SER A 356 -8.53 0.92 -21.65
N TYR A 357 -7.78 1.20 -20.59
CA TYR A 357 -6.95 0.20 -19.91
C TYR A 357 -7.21 0.24 -18.40
N VAL A 358 -7.49 -0.93 -17.82
CA VAL A 358 -7.85 -1.06 -16.40
C VAL A 358 -6.94 -2.06 -15.70
N GLY A 359 -6.37 -1.67 -14.56
CA GLY A 359 -5.53 -2.53 -13.73
C GLY A 359 -6.09 -2.72 -12.32
N SER A 360 -6.08 -3.95 -11.82
CA SER A 360 -6.58 -4.31 -10.49
C SER A 360 -5.55 -5.20 -9.78
N PHE A 361 -4.78 -4.63 -8.86
CA PHE A 361 -3.67 -5.33 -8.19
C PHE A 361 -4.07 -5.73 -6.77
N SER A 362 -4.10 -7.02 -6.46
CA SER A 362 -4.49 -7.56 -5.15
C SER A 362 -5.86 -7.08 -4.63
N SER A 363 -6.87 -6.95 -5.50
CA SER A 363 -8.20 -6.38 -5.15
C SER A 363 -9.34 -7.42 -5.17
N GLY A 364 -8.99 -8.69 -5.16
CA GLY A 364 -9.86 -9.80 -5.53
C GLY A 364 -9.96 -9.96 -7.07
N SER A 365 -10.40 -11.14 -7.50
CA SER A 365 -10.67 -11.39 -8.92
C SER A 365 -11.96 -10.71 -9.38
N TRP A 366 -12.04 -10.41 -10.68
CA TRP A 366 -13.27 -9.93 -11.31
C TRP A 366 -14.07 -11.11 -11.84
N SER A 367 -15.40 -11.04 -11.74
CA SER A 367 -16.28 -12.07 -12.31
C SER A 367 -16.74 -11.72 -13.72
N VAL A 368 -17.12 -12.75 -14.48
CA VAL A 368 -17.76 -12.58 -15.80
C VAL A 368 -19.01 -11.72 -15.70
N ASP A 369 -19.83 -11.91 -14.67
CA ASP A 369 -21.08 -11.17 -14.48
C ASP A 369 -20.84 -9.69 -14.20
N GLN A 370 -19.82 -9.33 -13.41
CA GLN A 370 -19.46 -7.94 -13.18
C GLN A 370 -19.15 -7.21 -14.50
N VAL A 371 -18.44 -7.89 -15.40
CA VAL A 371 -18.09 -7.34 -16.72
C VAL A 371 -19.31 -7.28 -17.64
N LYS A 372 -20.12 -8.35 -17.71
CA LYS A 372 -21.32 -8.40 -18.58
C LYS A 372 -22.40 -7.39 -18.16
N ASN A 373 -22.54 -7.15 -16.85
CA ASN A 373 -23.54 -6.25 -16.31
C ASN A 373 -23.17 -4.76 -16.48
N SER A 374 -21.93 -4.44 -16.86
CA SER A 374 -21.51 -3.08 -17.20
C SER A 374 -21.65 -2.84 -18.70
N GLU A 375 -22.74 -2.17 -19.09
CA GLU A 375 -23.06 -1.95 -20.50
C GLU A 375 -21.96 -1.17 -21.22
N GLY A 376 -21.40 -1.78 -22.26
CA GLY A 376 -20.38 -1.18 -23.10
C GLY A 376 -18.96 -1.23 -22.55
N PHE A 377 -18.73 -1.70 -21.31
CA PHE A 377 -17.37 -1.82 -20.76
C PHE A 377 -16.49 -2.73 -21.61
N ALA A 378 -16.93 -3.96 -21.88
CA ALA A 378 -16.15 -4.93 -22.67
C ALA A 378 -15.81 -4.42 -24.09
N LYS A 379 -16.64 -3.55 -24.67
CA LYS A 379 -16.42 -2.97 -26.01
C LYS A 379 -15.51 -1.74 -25.99
N LYS A 380 -15.50 -0.98 -24.90
CA LYS A 380 -14.78 0.28 -24.75
C LYS A 380 -13.45 0.13 -23.99
N THR A 381 -13.21 -1.02 -23.38
CA THR A 381 -11.98 -1.33 -22.64
C THR A 381 -11.11 -2.27 -23.47
N LYS A 382 -9.91 -1.80 -23.85
CA LYS A 382 -8.89 -2.55 -24.60
C LYS A 382 -8.14 -3.58 -23.75
N LEU A 383 -8.04 -3.37 -22.44
CA LEU A 383 -7.36 -4.29 -21.53
C LEU A 383 -7.98 -4.24 -20.13
N LEU A 384 -8.31 -5.41 -19.59
CA LEU A 384 -8.51 -5.63 -18.16
C LEU A 384 -7.35 -6.48 -17.60
N PHE A 385 -6.53 -5.91 -16.75
CA PHE A 385 -5.44 -6.61 -16.07
C PHE A 385 -5.77 -6.85 -14.60
N MET A 386 -5.61 -8.09 -14.16
CA MET A 386 -5.80 -8.49 -12.76
C MET A 386 -4.55 -9.16 -12.24
N SER A 387 -4.16 -8.87 -11.00
CA SER A 387 -3.02 -9.54 -10.39
C SER A 387 -3.15 -9.72 -8.89
N GLY A 388 -2.29 -10.55 -8.32
CA GLY A 388 -2.11 -10.70 -6.88
C GLY A 388 -0.83 -11.48 -6.55
N GLY A 389 -0.46 -11.54 -5.28
CA GLY A 389 0.61 -12.39 -4.79
C GLY A 389 0.21 -13.85 -4.88
N GLY A 390 1.15 -14.74 -5.21
CA GLY A 390 0.91 -16.18 -5.28
C GLY A 390 0.48 -16.76 -3.93
N LYS A 391 0.89 -16.12 -2.81
CA LYS A 391 0.42 -16.50 -1.47
C LYS A 391 -0.96 -15.95 -1.12
N GLU A 392 -1.46 -14.97 -1.88
CA GLU A 392 -2.83 -14.44 -1.73
C GLU A 392 -3.87 -15.35 -2.40
N ASN A 393 -3.46 -16.14 -3.41
CA ASN A 393 -4.29 -17.11 -4.12
C ASN A 393 -5.65 -16.56 -4.60
N MET A 394 -5.64 -15.36 -5.21
CA MET A 394 -6.86 -14.66 -5.61
C MET A 394 -7.56 -15.20 -6.85
N GLY A 395 -6.95 -16.15 -7.58
CA GLY A 395 -7.52 -16.72 -8.80
C GLY A 395 -7.57 -15.74 -9.99
N CYS A 396 -6.67 -14.75 -10.04
CA CYS A 396 -6.66 -13.72 -11.08
C CYS A 396 -6.43 -14.29 -12.49
N VAL A 397 -5.57 -15.31 -12.61
CA VAL A 397 -5.27 -15.98 -13.89
C VAL A 397 -6.50 -16.68 -14.45
N GLU A 398 -7.19 -17.46 -13.61
CA GLU A 398 -8.39 -18.19 -14.00
C GLU A 398 -9.56 -17.23 -14.29
N ALA A 399 -9.72 -16.16 -13.50
CA ALA A 399 -10.71 -15.13 -13.76
C ALA A 399 -10.50 -14.43 -15.12
N ALA A 400 -9.25 -14.06 -15.44
CA ALA A 400 -8.92 -13.45 -16.74
C ALA A 400 -9.25 -14.39 -17.89
N LYS A 401 -8.91 -15.68 -17.75
CA LYS A 401 -9.26 -16.71 -18.74
C LYS A 401 -10.77 -16.79 -18.96
N ASN A 402 -11.55 -16.89 -17.89
CA ASN A 402 -13.01 -16.97 -17.97
C ASN A 402 -13.63 -15.72 -18.64
N ILE A 403 -13.11 -14.52 -18.34
CA ILE A 403 -13.56 -13.29 -18.99
C ILE A 403 -13.24 -13.29 -20.49
N ARG A 404 -12.04 -13.73 -20.90
CA ARG A 404 -11.71 -13.88 -22.33
C ARG A 404 -12.67 -14.82 -23.04
N GLU A 405 -12.90 -16.01 -22.47
CA GLU A 405 -13.70 -17.06 -23.10
C GLU A 405 -15.19 -16.73 -23.15
N GLN A 406 -15.74 -16.11 -22.10
CA GLN A 406 -17.19 -15.93 -21.94
C GLN A 406 -17.70 -14.52 -22.27
N VAL A 407 -16.81 -13.51 -22.32
CA VAL A 407 -17.15 -12.13 -22.69
C VAL A 407 -16.53 -11.74 -24.03
N GLY A 408 -15.38 -12.34 -24.39
CA GLY A 408 -14.65 -11.99 -25.62
C GLY A 408 -13.84 -10.71 -25.52
N MET A 409 -13.60 -10.18 -24.31
CA MET A 409 -12.72 -9.02 -24.11
C MET A 409 -11.29 -9.45 -23.79
N ASN A 410 -10.32 -8.59 -24.08
CA ASN A 410 -8.94 -8.81 -23.70
C ASN A 410 -8.76 -8.63 -22.18
N ALA A 411 -8.53 -9.75 -21.49
CA ALA A 411 -8.22 -9.78 -20.07
C ALA A 411 -6.93 -10.56 -19.80
N VAL A 412 -6.11 -10.07 -18.89
CA VAL A 412 -4.82 -10.67 -18.50
C VAL A 412 -4.79 -10.86 -16.99
N GLY A 413 -4.35 -12.03 -16.54
CA GLY A 413 -4.16 -12.35 -15.14
C GLY A 413 -2.68 -12.63 -14.85
N TYR A 414 -2.18 -12.13 -13.74
CA TYR A 414 -0.79 -12.31 -13.29
C TYR A 414 -0.74 -12.71 -11.80
N GLU A 415 0.16 -13.62 -11.45
CA GLU A 415 0.44 -13.99 -10.07
C GLU A 415 1.91 -13.76 -9.76
N SER A 416 2.20 -12.93 -8.75
CA SER A 416 3.56 -12.64 -8.30
C SER A 416 4.07 -13.81 -7.44
N PRO A 417 5.05 -14.60 -7.89
CA PRO A 417 5.45 -15.81 -7.17
C PRO A 417 6.10 -15.51 -5.82
N GLY A 418 5.71 -16.24 -4.78
CA GLY A 418 6.35 -16.19 -3.47
C GLY A 418 6.09 -14.91 -2.66
N THR A 419 5.17 -14.06 -3.08
CA THR A 419 4.82 -12.82 -2.37
C THR A 419 3.36 -12.84 -1.89
N ALA A 420 3.06 -11.99 -0.91
CA ALA A 420 1.73 -11.79 -0.34
C ALA A 420 1.20 -10.37 -0.64
N HIS A 421 0.33 -9.84 0.21
CA HIS A 421 -0.31 -8.53 0.07
C HIS A 421 0.64 -7.36 0.44
N GLU A 422 1.77 -7.28 -0.25
CA GLU A 422 2.86 -6.33 0.03
C GLU A 422 3.44 -5.73 -1.26
N PHE A 423 4.26 -4.68 -1.13
CA PHE A 423 4.71 -3.87 -2.26
C PHE A 423 5.47 -4.63 -3.34
N HIS A 424 6.14 -5.75 -3.03
CA HIS A 424 6.83 -6.50 -4.07
C HIS A 424 5.85 -7.11 -5.10
N THR A 425 4.67 -7.56 -4.64
CA THR A 425 3.58 -7.95 -5.53
C THR A 425 3.20 -6.79 -6.45
N TRP A 426 2.99 -5.61 -5.90
CA TRP A 426 2.48 -4.47 -6.66
C TRP A 426 3.52 -3.84 -7.58
N ARG A 427 4.82 -3.89 -7.23
CA ARG A 427 5.93 -3.54 -8.13
C ARG A 427 5.94 -4.44 -9.35
N ARG A 428 5.82 -5.76 -9.16
CA ARG A 428 5.74 -6.74 -10.26
C ARG A 428 4.47 -6.54 -11.08
N SER A 429 3.32 -6.32 -10.44
CA SER A 429 2.07 -6.02 -11.13
C SER A 429 2.18 -4.79 -12.04
N LEU A 430 2.77 -3.70 -11.55
CA LEU A 430 3.02 -2.50 -12.36
C LEU A 430 3.98 -2.80 -13.51
N TYR A 431 5.08 -3.53 -13.24
CA TYR A 431 6.05 -3.92 -14.26
C TYR A 431 5.39 -4.71 -15.40
N GLU A 432 4.54 -5.69 -15.09
CA GLU A 432 3.81 -6.47 -16.10
C GLU A 432 2.74 -5.63 -16.81
N PHE A 433 1.95 -4.85 -16.07
CA PHE A 433 0.87 -4.05 -16.61
C PHE A 433 1.35 -2.94 -17.55
N ALA A 434 2.38 -2.19 -17.15
CA ALA A 434 2.92 -1.07 -17.91
C ALA A 434 3.40 -1.46 -19.32
N GLN A 435 3.85 -2.71 -19.48
CA GLN A 435 4.27 -3.26 -20.77
C GLN A 435 3.09 -3.50 -21.74
N LEU A 436 1.86 -3.51 -21.25
CA LEU A 436 0.66 -3.78 -22.04
C LEU A 436 -0.12 -2.50 -22.39
N LEU A 437 0.26 -1.36 -21.82
CA LEU A 437 -0.47 -0.10 -21.97
C LEU A 437 -0.20 0.60 -23.31
N PHE A 438 -1.26 1.21 -23.85
CA PHE A 438 -1.24 2.12 -25.00
C PHE A 438 -0.58 1.54 -26.26
N LYS A 439 -0.83 0.24 -26.47
CA LYS A 439 -0.50 -0.53 -27.67
C LYS A 439 -1.75 -0.92 -28.44
#